data_AF-A0A2I8VPW7-F1
#
_entry.id   AF-A0A2I8VPW7-F1
#
_cell.length_a   1.000
_cell.length_b   1.000
_cell.length_c   1.000
_cell.angle_alpha   90.00
_cell.angle_beta   90.00
_cell.angle_gamma   90.00
#
_symmetry.space_group_name_H-M   'P 1'
#
loop_
_entity.id
_entity.type
_entity.pdbx_description
1 polymer ?
#
loop_
_entity_poly.entity_id
_entity_poly.type
_entity_poly.pdbx_seq_one_letter_code
_entity_poly.pdbx_strand_id
1 'polypeptide(L)' 'MTLPETVTSPQAKLVYLYLLVRGTVTVDELGASLDLPKLALFSILQTLAESDLVVRDGDAVSVR' A
#
# COMPACT_ATOMS: atom_id res chain seq x y z
N MET A 1 13.89 -9.86 -3.92
CA MET A 1 12.90 -8.83 -3.56
C MET A 1 13.23 -8.34 -2.16
N THR A 2 13.62 -7.08 -2.02
CA THR A 2 13.97 -6.46 -0.74
C THR A 2 12.84 -5.53 -0.32
N LEU A 3 12.34 -5.72 0.90
CA LEU A 3 11.36 -4.81 1.47
C LEU A 3 12.06 -3.54 1.96
N PRO A 4 11.42 -2.36 1.84
CA PRO A 4 12.00 -1.12 2.38
C PRO A 4 12.18 -1.24 3.90
N GLU A 5 13.41 -1.02 4.39
CA GLU A 5 13.70 -1.03 5.84
C GLU A 5 13.01 0.14 6.57
N THR A 6 12.68 1.20 5.84
CA THR A 6 11.94 2.37 6.32
C THR A 6 10.51 2.04 6.75
N VAL A 7 9.94 0.94 6.24
CA VAL A 7 8.60 0.47 6.61
C VAL A 7 8.73 -0.55 7.74
N THR A 8 8.46 -0.12 8.97
CA THR A 8 8.57 -1.00 10.16
C THR A 8 7.28 -1.76 10.46
N SER A 9 6.11 -1.20 10.09
CA SER A 9 4.80 -1.83 10.31
C SER A 9 4.61 -3.09 9.46
N PRO A 10 4.28 -4.25 10.06
CA PRO A 10 3.96 -5.47 9.32
C PRO A 10 2.80 -5.29 8.33
N GLN A 11 1.79 -4.51 8.66
CA GLN A 11 0.66 -4.25 7.77
C GLN A 11 1.08 -3.43 6.54
N ALA A 12 1.90 -2.39 6.75
CA ALA A 12 2.41 -1.57 5.65
C ALA A 12 3.31 -2.37 4.70
N LYS A 13 4.10 -3.31 5.25
CA LYS A 13 4.89 -4.28 4.47
C LYS A 13 4.01 -5.16 3.57
N LEU A 14 2.89 -5.67 4.11
CA LEU A 14 1.94 -6.49 3.35
C LEU A 14 1.26 -5.69 2.24
N VAL A 15 0.82 -4.47 2.53
CA VAL A 15 0.22 -3.57 1.52
C VAL A 15 1.21 -3.31 0.40
N TYR A 16 2.44 -2.93 0.73
CA TYR A 16 3.48 -2.68 -0.27
C TYR A 16 3.79 -3.92 -1.12
N LEU A 17 3.93 -5.09 -0.49
CA LEU A 17 4.17 -6.35 -1.21
C LEU A 17 3.01 -6.71 -2.15
N TYR A 18 1.77 -6.51 -1.71
CA TYR A 18 0.59 -6.77 -2.54
C TYR A 18 0.61 -5.89 -3.79
N LEU A 19 0.85 -4.58 -3.63
CA LEU A 19 0.99 -3.63 -4.74
C LEU A 19 2.15 -4.01 -5.67
N LEU A 20 3.27 -4.46 -5.13
CA LEU A 20 4.42 -4.89 -5.90
C LEU A 20 4.12 -6.11 -6.79
N VAL A 21 3.27 -7.02 -6.33
CA VAL A 21 2.88 -8.24 -7.07
C VAL A 21 1.73 -7.97 -8.05
N ARG A 22 0.75 -7.15 -7.64
CA ARG A 22 -0.48 -6.93 -8.41
C ARG A 22 -0.38 -5.74 -9.37
N GLY A 23 0.56 -4.83 -9.15
CA GLY A 23 0.70 -3.59 -9.90
C GLY A 23 -0.28 -2.53 -9.42
N THR A 24 -1.01 -1.93 -10.36
CA THR A 24 -2.00 -0.88 -10.05
C THR A 24 -3.33 -1.51 -9.64
N VAL A 25 -3.86 -1.13 -8.49
CA VAL A 25 -5.14 -1.58 -7.94
C VAL A 25 -5.88 -0.41 -7.31
N THR A 26 -7.18 -0.55 -7.04
CA THR A 26 -7.90 0.47 -6.28
C THR A 26 -7.73 0.30 -4.76
N VAL A 27 -7.99 1.36 -3.99
CA VAL A 27 -8.04 1.29 -2.52
C VAL A 27 -9.06 0.24 -2.06
N ASP A 28 -10.18 0.13 -2.77
CA ASP A 28 -11.25 -0.82 -2.43
C ASP A 28 -10.85 -2.28 -2.72
N GLU A 29 -10.19 -2.54 -3.86
CA GLU A 29 -9.64 -3.86 -4.18
C GLU A 29 -8.55 -4.27 -3.20
N LEU A 30 -7.68 -3.34 -2.83
CA LEU A 30 -6.60 -3.55 -1.87
C LEU A 30 -7.16 -3.89 -0.48
N GLY A 31 -8.16 -3.12 -0.03
CA GLY A 31 -8.83 -3.36 1.26
C GLY A 31 -9.56 -4.70 1.29
N ALA A 32 -10.30 -5.03 0.23
CA ALA A 32 -11.01 -6.31 0.12
C ALA A 32 -10.06 -7.51 0.08
N SER A 33 -8.90 -7.37 -0.58
CA SER A 33 -7.95 -8.47 -0.74
C SER A 33 -7.10 -8.74 0.50
N LEU A 34 -6.87 -7.71 1.33
CA LEU A 34 -6.06 -7.80 2.55
C LEU A 34 -6.90 -7.84 3.83
N ASP A 35 -8.23 -7.82 3.71
CA ASP A 35 -9.19 -7.71 4.82
C ASP A 35 -8.83 -6.55 5.77
N LEU A 36 -8.53 -5.39 5.16
CA LEU A 36 -8.12 -4.19 5.88
C LEU A 36 -9.21 -3.12 5.83
N PRO A 37 -9.57 -2.51 6.98
CA PRO A 37 -10.54 -1.43 7.00
C PRO A 37 -10.00 -0.20 6.27
N LYS A 38 -10.86 0.50 5.51
CA LYS A 38 -10.48 1.66 4.69
C LYS A 38 -9.68 2.72 5.46
N LEU A 39 -10.06 3.01 6.71
CA LEU A 39 -9.34 3.97 7.56
C LEU A 39 -7.89 3.55 7.82
N ALA A 40 -7.65 2.27 8.13
CA ALA A 40 -6.30 1.75 8.31
C ALA A 40 -5.52 1.79 7.00
N LEU A 41 -6.19 1.46 5.89
CA LEU A 41 -5.59 1.50 4.56
C LEU A 41 -5.11 2.91 4.21
N PHE A 42 -5.94 3.94 4.42
CA PHE A 42 -5.57 5.32 4.14
C PHE A 42 -4.36 5.78 4.97
N SER A 43 -4.31 5.42 6.25
CA SER A 43 -3.16 5.73 7.12
C SER A 43 -1.87 5.03 6.66
N ILE A 44 -1.97 3.76 6.26
CA ILE A 44 -0.84 3.01 5.71
C ILE A 44 -0.37 3.62 4.38
N LEU A 45 -1.29 3.87 3.45
CA LEU A 45 -0.99 4.43 2.14
C LEU A 45 -0.39 5.83 2.24
N GLN A 46 -0.84 6.63 3.19
CA GLN A 46 -0.22 7.92 3.50
C GLN A 46 1.24 7.74 3.94
N THR A 47 1.50 6.85 4.89
CA THR A 47 2.86 6.57 5.38
C THR A 47 3.79 6.09 4.24
N LEU A 48 3.28 5.21 3.38
CA LEU A 48 4.04 4.71 2.22
C LEU A 48 4.29 5.80 1.19
N ALA A 49 3.33 6.70 0.96
CA ALA A 49 3.48 7.82 0.04
C ALA A 49 4.49 8.87 0.56
N GLU A 50 4.45 9.16 1.87
CA GLU A 50 5.43 10.03 2.54
C GLU A 50 6.85 9.46 2.47
N SER A 51 6.97 8.13 2.37
CA SER A 51 8.24 7.42 2.18
C SER A 51 8.65 7.28 0.70
N ASP A 52 7.91 7.90 -0.23
CA ASP A 52 8.09 7.81 -1.68
C ASP A 52 8.01 6.40 -2.27
N LEU A 53 7.27 5.49 -1.62
CA LEU A 53 7.18 4.07 -2.01
C LEU A 53 5.98 3.75 -2.90
N VAL A 54 4.92 4.56 -2.83
CA VAL A 54 3.69 4.36 -3.60
C VAL A 54 3.23 5.66 -4.23
N VAL A 55 2.53 5.55 -5.34
CA VAL A 55 1.86 6.65 -6.02
C VAL A 55 0.36 6.42 -5.98
N ARG A 56 -0.40 7.49 -5.72
CA ARG A 56 -1.86 7.49 -5.75
C ARG A 56 -2.34 8.39 -6.88
N ASP A 57 -3.24 7.87 -7.70
CA ASP A 57 -3.93 8.62 -8.75
C ASP A 57 -5.45 8.41 -8.61
N GLY A 58 -6.11 9.40 -8.00
CA GLY A 58 -7.50 9.26 -7.56
C GLY A 58 -7.67 8.10 -6.57
N ASP A 59 -8.40 7.07 -6.99
CA ASP A 59 -8.62 5.84 -6.20
C ASP A 59 -7.63 4.71 -6.56
N ALA A 60 -6.82 4.89 -7.60
CA ALA A 60 -5.79 3.94 -7.99
C ALA A 60 -4.52 4.12 -7.16
N VAL A 61 -3.87 3.01 -6.83
CA VAL A 61 -2.64 2.93 -6.05
C VAL A 61 -1.68 1.96 -6.71
N SER A 62 -0.42 2.34 -6.81
CA SER A 62 0.66 1.49 -7.33
C SER A 62 1.96 1.74 -6.57
N VAL A 63 2.89 0.78 -6.63
CA VAL A 63 4.28 1.04 -6.20
C VAL A 63 4.95 2.02 -7.15
N ARG A 64 5.84 2.85 -6.62
CA ARG A 64 6.64 3.79 -7.41
C ARG A 64 7.76 3.07 -8.19
#